data_AF-A0A811MMF0-F1
#
_entry.id   AF-A0A811MMF0-F1
#
_cell.length_a   1.000
_cell.length_b   1.000
_cell.length_c   1.000
_cell.angle_alpha   90.00
_cell.angle_beta   90.00
_cell.angle_gamma   90.00
#
_symmetry.space_group_name_H-M   'P 1'
#
loop_
_entity.id
_entity.type
_entity.pdbx_description
1 polymer ?
#
loop_
_entity_poly.entity_id
_entity_poly.type
_entity_poly.pdbx_seq_one_letter_code
_entity_poly.pdbx_strand_id
1 'polypeptide(L)'
;MLEDGTELRFDHGAPYFTVSNGEVARVVSGWEARGIVAEWKATFACFDLATGKFTDFEKEGTAKKYVGVPAMNSICKSLCVEDG
;
A
#
# COMPACT_ATOMS: atom_id res chain seq x y z
N MET A 1 -15.75 10.14 -10.48
CA MET A 1 -16.27 10.97 -9.37
C MET A 1 -17.42 10.21 -8.77
N LEU A 2 -17.46 10.06 -7.45
CA LEU A 2 -18.63 9.51 -6.75
C LEU A 2 -19.78 10.53 -6.80
N GLU A 3 -20.99 10.08 -6.47
CA GLU A 3 -22.19 10.93 -6.48
C GLU A 3 -22.08 12.14 -5.53
N ASP A 4 -21.23 12.05 -4.50
CA ASP A 4 -20.95 13.11 -3.53
C ASP A 4 -19.85 14.11 -3.97
N GLY A 5 -19.34 13.99 -5.20
CA GLY A 5 -18.27 14.85 -5.72
C GLY A 5 -16.85 14.38 -5.39
N THR A 6 -16.69 13.26 -4.67
CA THR A 6 -15.36 12.70 -4.37
C THR A 6 -14.67 12.22 -5.64
N GLU A 7 -13.44 12.70 -5.86
CA GLU A 7 -12.60 12.23 -6.96
C GLU A 7 -12.01 10.85 -6.67
N LEU A 8 -12.13 9.94 -7.65
CA LEU A 8 -11.53 8.62 -7.58
C LEU A 8 -10.05 8.71 -7.96
N ARG A 9 -9.19 8.06 -7.18
CA ARG A 9 -7.74 8.03 -7.42
C ARG A 9 -7.32 6.60 -7.75
N PHE A 10 -6.45 6.47 -8.73
CA PHE A 10 -5.95 5.18 -9.20
C PHE A 10 -4.43 5.21 -9.22
N ASP A 11 -3.83 4.33 -8.44
CA ASP A 11 -2.38 4.15 -8.40
C ASP A 11 -1.96 3.18 -9.51
N HIS A 12 -1.54 3.73 -10.66
CA HIS A 12 -1.06 2.94 -11.81
C HIS A 12 0.40 2.51 -11.70
N GLY A 13 1.14 3.04 -10.73
CA GLY A 13 2.54 2.74 -10.49
C GLY A 13 2.70 1.57 -9.52
N ALA A 14 3.38 1.80 -8.40
CA ALA A 14 3.49 0.81 -7.34
C ALA A 14 2.10 0.55 -6.70
N PRO A 15 1.59 -0.69 -6.71
CA PRO A 15 0.28 -0.99 -6.13
C PRO A 15 0.32 -1.04 -4.59
N TYR A 16 1.46 -1.43 -4.03
CA TYR A 16 1.78 -1.44 -2.60
C TYR A 16 3.29 -1.55 -2.42
N PHE A 17 3.76 -1.40 -1.19
CA PHE A 17 5.13 -1.76 -0.81
C PHE A 17 5.15 -2.60 0.48
N THR A 18 6.25 -3.31 0.71
CA THR A 18 6.53 -4.03 1.96
C THR A 18 7.78 -3.46 2.60
N VAL A 19 7.98 -3.74 3.89
CA VAL A 19 9.14 -3.26 4.64
C VAL A 19 9.85 -4.44 5.29
N SER A 20 11.14 -4.60 5.00
CA SER A 20 12.01 -5.62 5.58
C SER A 20 13.17 -5.04 6.39
N ASN A 21 13.49 -3.76 6.19
CA ASN A 21 14.56 -3.06 6.92
C ASN A 21 14.00 -2.35 8.16
N GLY A 22 14.63 -2.54 9.31
CA GLY A 22 14.17 -1.99 10.60
C GLY A 22 14.16 -0.46 10.68
N GLU A 23 15.12 0.23 10.05
CA GLU A 23 15.14 1.69 10.02
C GLU A 23 14.02 2.24 9.13
N VAL A 24 13.78 1.60 7.98
CA VAL A 24 12.65 1.94 7.11
C VAL A 24 11.32 1.67 7.84
N ALA A 25 11.23 0.62 8.65
CA ALA A 25 10.02 0.32 9.41
C ALA A 25 9.67 1.45 10.39
N ARG A 26 10.66 2.06 11.05
CA ARG A 26 10.42 3.22 11.94
C ARG A 26 9.87 4.42 11.19
N VAL A 27 10.42 4.74 10.01
CA VAL A 27 9.92 5.82 9.15
C VAL A 27 8.47 5.55 8.74
N VAL A 28 8.18 4.34 8.29
CA VAL A 28 6.83 3.92 7.87
C VAL A 28 5.84 3.97 9.02
N SER A 29 6.23 3.56 10.24
CA SER A 29 5.38 3.75 11.43
C SER A 29 5.09 5.22 11.72
N GLY A 30 6.06 6.12 11.51
CA GLY A 30 5.85 7.56 11.63
C GLY A 30 4.91 8.13 10.56
N TRP A 31 4.95 7.60 9.33
CA TRP A 31 3.98 7.92 8.29
C TRP A 31 2.58 7.37 8.58
N GLU A 32 2.48 6.16 9.11
CA GLU A 32 1.21 5.52 9.48
C GLU A 32 0.51 6.29 10.60
N ALA A 33 1.24 6.69 11.63
CA ALA A 33 0.71 7.52 12.73
C ALA A 33 0.18 8.88 12.25
N ARG A 34 0.72 9.42 11.14
CA ARG A 34 0.27 10.66 10.51
C ARG A 34 -0.81 10.45 9.43
N GLY A 35 -1.20 9.21 9.16
CA GLY A 35 -2.18 8.88 8.12
C GLY A 35 -1.68 9.08 6.69
N ILE A 36 -0.36 9.17 6.46
CA ILE A 36 0.24 9.26 5.12
C ILE A 36 0.23 7.90 4.42
N VAL A 37 0.36 6.83 5.20
CA VAL A 37 0.24 5.44 4.74
C VAL A 37 -0.70 4.66 5.63
N ALA A 38 -1.21 3.54 5.14
CA ALA A 38 -1.97 2.57 5.92
C ALA A 38 -1.63 1.14 5.48
N GLU A 39 -1.78 0.17 6.40
CA GLU A 39 -1.75 -1.25 6.06
C GLU A 39 -2.88 -1.59 5.05
N TRP A 40 -2.50 -2.23 3.95
CA TRP A 40 -3.42 -2.68 2.92
C TRP A 40 -3.97 -4.07 3.24
N LYS A 41 -5.17 -4.10 3.83
CA LYS A 41 -5.88 -5.32 4.24
C LYS A 41 -6.74 -5.91 3.12
N ALA A 42 -6.14 -6.15 1.96
CA ALA A 42 -6.80 -6.80 0.83
C ALA A 42 -6.62 -8.32 0.83
N THR A 43 -7.51 -9.01 0.13
CA THR A 43 -7.37 -10.44 -0.17
C THR A 43 -6.44 -10.59 -1.37
N PHE A 44 -5.36 -11.37 -1.20
CA PHE A 44 -4.44 -11.74 -2.26
C PHE A 44 -4.68 -13.20 -2.65
N ALA A 45 -4.62 -13.49 -3.94
CA ALA A 45 -4.75 -14.84 -4.47
C ALA A 45 -3.83 -15.01 -5.69
N CYS A 46 -3.42 -16.25 -5.95
CA CYS A 46 -2.80 -16.63 -7.20
C CYS A 46 -3.85 -17.30 -8.09
N PHE A 47 -3.92 -16.97 -9.37
CA PHE A 47 -4.81 -17.65 -10.29
C PHE A 47 -4.07 -18.80 -10.98
N ASP A 48 -4.52 -20.03 -10.75
CA ASP A 48 -4.00 -21.22 -11.40
C ASP A 48 -4.81 -21.49 -12.68
N LEU A 49 -4.15 -21.29 -13.83
CA LEU A 49 -4.74 -21.52 -15.14
C LEU A 49 -5.06 -23.00 -15.39
N ALA A 50 -4.26 -23.94 -14.88
CA ALA A 50 -4.44 -25.36 -15.14
C ALA A 50 -5.68 -25.92 -14.46
N THR A 51 -5.99 -25.43 -13.25
CA THR A 51 -7.18 -25.83 -12.50
C THR A 51 -8.36 -24.87 -12.67
N GLY A 52 -8.13 -23.67 -13.23
CA GLY A 52 -9.12 -22.61 -13.39
C GLY A 52 -9.59 -22.02 -12.05
N LYS A 53 -8.76 -22.11 -11.00
CA LYS A 53 -9.12 -21.72 -9.64
C LYS A 53 -8.14 -20.71 -9.07
N PHE A 54 -8.64 -19.88 -8.16
CA PHE A 54 -7.77 -19.10 -7.29
C PHE A 54 -7.24 -20.00 -6.17
N THR A 55 -5.94 -20.00 -5.98
CA THR A 55 -5.26 -20.58 -4.83
C THR A 55 -4.86 -19.48 -3.87
N ASP A 56 -4.63 -19.85 -2.61
CA ASP A 56 -4.04 -18.94 -1.65
C ASP A 56 -2.73 -18.43 -2.24
N PHE A 57 -2.56 -17.11 -2.24
CA PHE A 57 -1.25 -16.53 -2.45
C PHE A 57 -0.40 -17.06 -1.31
N GLU A 58 0.52 -17.99 -1.59
CA GLU A 58 1.42 -18.51 -0.56
C GLU A 58 1.93 -17.32 0.22
N LYS A 59 1.89 -17.42 1.55
CA LYS A 59 2.24 -16.36 2.48
C LYS A 59 3.73 -16.03 2.37
N GLU A 60 4.18 -15.54 1.23
CA GLU A 60 5.48 -14.92 0.98
C GLU A 60 5.53 -13.69 1.87
N GLY A 61 6.02 -13.93 3.08
CA GLY A 61 6.12 -12.98 4.17
C GLY A 61 4.76 -12.63 4.79
N THR A 62 4.64 -12.84 6.10
CA THR A 62 3.70 -12.12 6.97
C THR A 62 3.96 -10.61 7.02
N ALA A 63 4.74 -10.07 6.07
CA ALA A 63 5.09 -8.68 5.99
C ALA A 63 3.85 -7.88 5.61
N LYS A 64 3.52 -6.91 6.47
CA LYS A 64 2.48 -5.91 6.19
C LYS A 64 2.76 -5.26 4.85
N LYS A 65 1.70 -5.11 4.06
CA LYS A 65 1.71 -4.36 2.80
C LYS A 65 1.14 -3.00 3.11
N TYR A 66 1.72 -1.94 2.56
CA TYR A 66 1.31 -0.56 2.81
C TYR A 66 0.97 0.15 1.51
N VAL A 67 0.02 1.09 1.62
CA VAL A 67 -0.38 2.00 0.55
C VAL A 67 -0.35 3.44 1.07
N GLY A 68 -0.13 4.40 0.17
CA GLY A 68 -0.27 5.83 0.49
C GLY A 68 -1.74 6.24 0.60
N VAL A 69 -2.03 7.21 1.46
CA VAL A 69 -3.38 7.72 1.72
C VAL A 69 -3.39 9.25 1.51
N PRO A 70 -4.32 9.82 0.71
CA PRO A 70 -5.40 9.16 -0.04
C PRO A 70 -4.96 8.45 -1.33
N ALA A 71 -3.69 8.53 -1.72
CA ALA A 71 -3.13 7.83 -2.88
C ALA A 71 -1.63 7.56 -2.66
N MET A 72 -1.02 6.69 -3.46
CA MET A 72 0.39 6.33 -3.30
C MET A 72 1.34 7.54 -3.35
N ASN A 73 1.00 8.57 -4.13
CA ASN A 73 1.83 9.78 -4.23
C ASN A 73 1.86 10.67 -2.97
N SER A 74 1.01 10.41 -1.97
CA SER A 74 1.03 11.13 -0.69
C SER A 74 2.37 11.01 0.02
N ILE A 75 3.06 9.88 -0.15
CA ILE A 75 4.37 9.63 0.45
C ILE A 75 5.38 10.63 -0.10
N CYS A 76 5.53 10.70 -1.43
CA CYS A 76 6.45 11.63 -2.08
C CYS A 76 6.08 13.09 -1.80
N LYS A 77 4.77 13.42 -1.75
CA LYS A 77 4.32 14.76 -1.39
C LYS A 77 4.74 15.13 0.03
N SER A 78 4.59 14.24 1.01
CA SER A 78 5.02 14.47 2.39
C SER A 78 6.52 14.75 2.46
N LEU A 79 7.32 13.95 1.76
CA LEU A 79 8.77 14.10 1.70
C LEU A 79 9.22 15.44 1.10
N CYS A 80 8.44 16.04 0.19
CA CYS A 80 8.75 17.37 -0.35
C CYS A 80 8.54 18.52 0.64
N VAL A 81 7.84 18.29 1.76
CA VAL A 81 7.53 19.31 2.76
C VAL A 81 8.20 19.06 4.11
N GLU A 82 8.84 17.91 4.28
CA GLU A 82 9.58 17.57 5.50
C GLU A 82 10.99 18.16 5.42
N ASP A 83 11.40 18.87 6.47
CA ASP A 83 12.80 19.25 6.67
C ASP A 83 13.62 18.00 7.01
N GLY A 84 14.77 17.82 6.34
CA GLY A 84 15.65 16.65 6.49
C GLY A 84 16.51 16.65 7.75
#